data_AF-A0A167CDF9-F1
#
_entry.id   AF-A0A167CDF9-F1
#
_cell.length_a   1.000
_cell.length_b   1.000
_cell.length_c   1.000
_cell.angle_alpha   90.00
_cell.angle_beta   90.00
_cell.angle_gamma   90.00
#
_symmetry.space_group_name_H-M   'P 1'
#
loop_
_entity.id
_entity.type
_entity.pdbx_description
1 polymer ?
#
loop_
_entity_poly.entity_id
_entity_poly.type
_entity_poly.pdbx_seq_one_letter_code
_entity_poly.pdbx_strand_id
1 'polypeptide(L)'
;MARPESESSSKSDSESDVDSETVWHDSVDSDEKLSPEIEEKLVKEADQFKVIGNEFFKARDYKSALTEYNNALKNCPNYLSDKIAIYYGNISACHFFLGDYKEAVEACTKALDLDRWHTKARLRRASANEKLNTWSSLESAIEDLELLLKDDETTDKKVSLGEDGRKDINIRLQRLKPQLEQKRKEEAEELISKFKTMGNDFLKNFGISLDNINVKQNNEGGYTADFKQ
;
A
#
# COMPACT_ATOMS: atom_id res chain seq x y z
N MET A 1 1.97 11.12 66.35
CA MET A 1 3.41 10.86 66.58
C MET A 1 3.96 10.38 65.24
N ALA A 2 4.47 11.26 64.37
CA ALA A 2 5.82 11.84 64.38
C ALA A 2 6.92 10.79 64.07
N ARG A 3 7.49 10.94 62.86
CA ARG A 3 8.69 10.33 62.21
C ARG A 3 9.96 10.39 63.11
N PRO A 4 11.09 9.68 62.83
CA PRO A 4 11.86 9.84 61.58
C PRO A 4 12.64 8.62 61.03
N GLU A 5 13.19 8.86 59.83
CA GLU A 5 14.08 8.07 58.99
C GLU A 5 15.51 7.93 59.57
N SER A 6 16.23 6.88 59.16
CA SER A 6 17.68 6.96 58.89
C SER A 6 18.14 5.81 57.99
N GLU A 7 18.75 6.18 56.87
CA GLU A 7 19.42 5.35 55.87
C GLU A 7 20.71 4.70 56.41
N SER A 8 21.11 3.54 55.87
CA SER A 8 22.53 3.26 55.64
C SER A 8 22.74 2.22 54.52
N SER A 9 23.45 2.69 53.50
CA SER A 9 24.03 1.99 52.35
C SER A 9 24.91 0.78 52.68
N SER A 10 24.80 -0.29 51.88
CA SER A 10 25.97 -1.07 51.45
C SER A 10 25.68 -1.78 50.11
N LYS A 11 26.40 -1.33 49.06
CA LYS A 11 26.58 -1.99 47.77
C LYS A 11 27.30 -3.35 47.93
N SER A 12 26.96 -4.32 47.10
CA SER A 12 27.92 -5.31 46.58
C SER A 12 27.45 -5.83 45.23
N ASP A 13 28.35 -5.72 44.27
CA ASP A 13 28.23 -6.03 42.86
C ASP A 13 28.11 -7.54 42.59
N SER A 14 27.42 -7.90 41.51
CA SER A 14 27.82 -9.02 40.65
C SER A 14 27.17 -8.86 39.29
N GLU A 15 27.90 -8.17 38.42
CA GLU A 15 27.77 -8.21 36.97
C GLU A 15 27.90 -9.66 36.49
N SER A 16 27.02 -10.08 35.59
CA SER A 16 27.31 -11.15 34.64
C SER A 16 26.78 -10.71 33.28
N ASP A 17 27.63 -9.98 32.58
CA ASP A 17 27.54 -9.69 31.16
C ASP A 17 27.48 -11.01 30.39
N VAL A 18 26.30 -11.31 29.85
CA VAL A 18 26.19 -12.21 28.70
C VAL A 18 25.91 -11.30 27.52
N ASP A 19 26.99 -10.77 26.97
CA ASP A 19 27.01 -10.02 25.73
C ASP A 19 26.66 -11.00 24.59
N SER A 20 25.35 -11.18 24.35
CA SER A 20 24.90 -11.82 23.13
C SER A 20 25.13 -10.81 22.01
N GLU A 21 26.29 -10.91 21.38
CA GLU A 21 26.62 -10.27 20.11
C GLU A 21 25.43 -10.47 19.16
N THR A 22 24.55 -9.48 19.13
CA THR A 22 23.59 -9.31 18.05
C THR A 22 24.46 -8.90 16.89
N VAL A 23 24.87 -9.88 16.09
CA VAL A 23 25.48 -9.65 14.79
C VAL A 23 24.41 -8.97 13.95
N TRP A 24 24.40 -7.64 14.03
CA TRP A 24 23.91 -6.78 12.98
C TRP A 24 24.70 -7.20 11.74
N HIS A 25 24.09 -8.04 10.90
CA HIS A 25 24.59 -8.26 9.55
C HIS A 25 24.45 -6.90 8.88
N ASP A 26 25.58 -6.19 8.88
CA ASP A 26 25.77 -4.91 8.24
C ASP A 26 25.19 -5.02 6.83
N SER A 27 24.30 -4.10 6.53
CA SER A 27 23.70 -3.93 5.21
C SER A 27 24.83 -3.86 4.20
N VAL A 28 25.01 -4.93 3.44
CA VAL A 28 25.94 -4.94 2.31
C VAL A 28 25.30 -4.08 1.22
N ASP A 29 25.40 -2.76 1.37
CA ASP A 29 25.24 -1.75 0.32
C ASP A 29 26.45 -1.84 -0.62
N SER A 30 26.68 -3.03 -1.20
CA SER A 30 27.59 -3.21 -2.31
C SER A 30 26.79 -3.73 -3.48
N ASP A 31 26.63 -2.89 -4.51
CA ASP A 31 26.19 -3.28 -5.86
C ASP A 31 27.15 -4.30 -6.55
N GLU A 32 28.01 -4.97 -5.78
CA GLU A 32 28.91 -6.01 -6.23
C GLU A 32 28.12 -7.32 -6.32
N LYS A 33 27.88 -7.75 -7.57
CA LYS A 33 27.21 -9.02 -7.84
C LYS A 33 27.98 -10.14 -7.16
N LEU A 34 27.25 -10.95 -6.38
CA LEU A 34 27.83 -12.09 -5.69
C LEU A 34 28.37 -13.11 -6.69
N SER A 35 29.29 -13.97 -6.23
CA SER A 35 29.71 -15.09 -7.06
C SER A 35 28.49 -15.94 -7.45
N PRO A 36 28.44 -16.52 -8.67
CA PRO A 36 27.29 -17.27 -9.15
C PRO A 36 26.85 -18.40 -8.20
N GLU A 37 27.80 -19.02 -7.50
CA GLU A 37 27.54 -20.11 -6.56
C GLU A 37 26.81 -19.63 -5.28
N ILE A 38 27.20 -18.47 -4.74
CA ILE A 38 26.53 -17.88 -3.57
C ILE A 38 25.16 -17.34 -3.97
N GLU A 39 25.06 -16.69 -5.13
CA GLU A 39 23.78 -16.20 -5.67
C GLU A 39 22.79 -17.36 -5.83
N GLU A 40 23.20 -18.47 -6.47
CA GLU A 40 22.35 -19.63 -6.67
C GLU A 40 21.88 -20.22 -5.32
N LYS A 41 22.77 -20.26 -4.32
CA LYS A 41 22.41 -20.73 -2.98
C LYS A 41 21.36 -19.82 -2.31
N LEU A 42 21.58 -18.51 -2.31
CA LEU A 42 20.64 -17.54 -1.72
C LEU A 42 19.28 -17.56 -2.43
N VAL A 43 19.28 -17.66 -3.77
CA VAL A 43 18.04 -17.78 -4.55
C VAL A 43 17.30 -19.07 -4.22
N LYS A 44 18.01 -20.20 -4.04
CA LYS A 44 17.38 -21.46 -3.60
C LYS A 44 16.77 -21.34 -2.22
N GLU A 45 17.45 -20.72 -1.27
CA GLU A 45 16.94 -20.48 0.08
C GLU A 45 15.70 -19.57 0.05
N ALA A 46 15.74 -18.46 -0.70
CA ALA A 46 14.59 -17.58 -0.88
C ALA A 46 13.40 -18.31 -1.57
N ASP A 47 13.66 -19.16 -2.56
CA ASP A 47 12.64 -19.94 -3.24
C ASP A 47 12.01 -21.00 -2.30
N GLN A 48 12.74 -21.54 -1.31
CA GLN A 48 12.17 -22.41 -0.28
C GLN A 48 11.17 -21.67 0.60
N PHE A 49 11.53 -20.49 1.10
CA PHE A 49 10.61 -19.63 1.85
C PHE A 49 9.35 -19.30 1.05
N LYS A 50 9.49 -19.00 -0.25
CA LYS A 50 8.34 -18.80 -1.16
C LYS A 50 7.45 -20.05 -1.25
N VAL A 51 8.03 -21.25 -1.35
CA VAL A 51 7.26 -22.50 -1.42
C VAL A 51 6.45 -22.70 -0.14
N ILE A 52 7.06 -22.55 1.04
CA ILE A 52 6.39 -22.65 2.34
C ILE A 52 5.29 -21.58 2.45
N GLY A 53 5.59 -20.33 2.07
CA GLY A 53 4.60 -19.26 2.02
C GLY A 53 3.39 -19.59 1.14
N ASN A 54 3.61 -20.23 -0.01
CA ASN A 54 2.53 -20.68 -0.89
C ASN A 54 1.68 -21.79 -0.25
N GLU A 55 2.24 -22.65 0.59
CA GLU A 55 1.51 -23.67 1.33
C GLU A 55 0.60 -23.03 2.39
N PHE A 56 1.14 -22.11 3.19
CA PHE A 56 0.34 -21.34 4.14
C PHE A 56 -0.76 -20.51 3.45
N PHE A 57 -0.44 -19.90 2.30
CA PHE A 57 -1.40 -19.15 1.51
C PHE A 57 -2.57 -20.02 1.04
N LYS A 58 -2.29 -21.24 0.55
CA LYS A 58 -3.33 -22.23 0.18
C LYS A 58 -4.14 -22.67 1.39
N ALA A 59 -3.52 -22.78 2.56
CA ALA A 59 -4.19 -23.06 3.83
C ALA A 59 -5.00 -21.86 4.38
N ARG A 60 -4.99 -20.71 3.68
CA ARG A 60 -5.60 -19.43 4.10
C ARG A 60 -5.00 -18.83 5.38
N ASP A 61 -3.83 -19.31 5.80
CA ASP A 61 -3.05 -18.66 6.84
C ASP A 61 -2.17 -17.56 6.22
N TYR A 62 -2.79 -16.41 5.97
CA TYR A 62 -2.12 -15.30 5.30
C TYR A 62 -1.05 -14.64 6.16
N LYS A 63 -1.12 -14.74 7.49
CA LYS A 63 -0.12 -14.15 8.39
C LYS A 63 1.17 -14.95 8.39
N SER A 64 1.07 -16.27 8.48
CA SER A 64 2.23 -17.15 8.35
C SER A 64 2.82 -17.05 6.93
N ALA A 65 1.98 -17.03 5.89
CA ALA A 65 2.44 -16.82 4.51
C ALA A 65 3.22 -15.51 4.34
N LEU A 66 2.71 -14.41 4.91
CA LEU A 66 3.37 -13.11 4.89
C LEU A 66 4.76 -13.14 5.53
N THR A 67 4.89 -13.86 6.65
CA THR A 67 6.17 -14.03 7.34
C THR A 67 7.19 -14.73 6.44
N GLU A 68 6.79 -15.82 5.80
CA GLU A 68 7.68 -16.57 4.90
C GLU A 68 8.03 -15.78 3.63
N TYR A 69 7.11 -15.05 3.03
CA TYR A 69 7.45 -14.19 1.88
C TYR A 69 8.41 -13.05 2.25
N ASN A 70 8.31 -12.50 3.46
CA ASN A 70 9.27 -11.53 3.96
C ASN A 70 10.65 -12.16 4.22
N ASN A 71 10.70 -13.42 4.69
CA ASN A 71 11.95 -14.16 4.78
C ASN A 71 12.56 -14.40 3.39
N ALA A 72 11.75 -14.69 2.37
CA ALA A 72 12.20 -14.80 0.99
C ALA A 72 12.83 -13.48 0.49
N LEU A 73 12.21 -12.33 0.79
CA LEU A 73 12.77 -11.01 0.45
C LEU A 73 14.11 -10.75 1.12
N LYS A 74 14.25 -11.05 2.41
CA LYS A 74 15.49 -10.81 3.17
C LYS A 74 16.69 -11.62 2.65
N ASN A 75 16.44 -12.83 2.15
CA ASN A 75 17.49 -13.72 1.65
C ASN A 75 17.78 -13.53 0.15
N CYS A 76 16.93 -12.80 -0.57
CA CYS A 76 17.12 -12.60 -2.00
C CYS A 76 18.05 -11.41 -2.26
N PRO A 77 19.10 -11.57 -3.09
CA PRO A 77 19.95 -10.45 -3.49
C PRO A 77 19.13 -9.29 -4.11
N ASN A 78 19.38 -8.08 -3.63
CA ASN A 78 18.57 -6.88 -3.95
C ASN A 78 18.55 -6.51 -5.45
N TYR A 79 19.55 -6.93 -6.22
CA TYR A 79 19.63 -6.67 -7.67
C TYR A 79 18.79 -7.64 -8.53
N LEU A 80 18.18 -8.68 -7.93
CA LEU A 80 17.34 -9.65 -8.64
C LEU A 80 15.88 -9.18 -8.71
N SER A 81 15.64 -8.07 -9.42
CA SER A 81 14.33 -7.40 -9.50
C SER A 81 13.18 -8.34 -9.87
N ASP A 82 13.38 -9.28 -10.80
CA ASP A 82 12.36 -10.24 -11.22
C ASP A 82 11.86 -11.12 -10.07
N LYS A 83 12.77 -11.60 -9.22
CA LYS A 83 12.43 -12.45 -8.06
C LYS A 83 11.75 -11.63 -6.97
N ILE A 84 12.30 -10.44 -6.69
CA ILE A 84 11.76 -9.51 -5.69
C ILE A 84 10.34 -9.07 -6.07
N ALA A 85 10.07 -8.81 -7.35
CA ALA A 85 8.74 -8.49 -7.86
C ALA A 85 7.73 -9.60 -7.57
N ILE A 86 8.11 -10.87 -7.75
CA ILE A 86 7.27 -12.03 -7.44
C ILE A 86 6.95 -12.07 -5.94
N TYR A 87 7.92 -11.84 -5.06
CA TYR A 87 7.69 -11.86 -3.61
C TYR A 87 6.75 -10.74 -3.16
N TYR A 88 6.94 -9.51 -3.64
CA TYR A 88 5.98 -8.42 -3.41
C TYR A 88 4.59 -8.73 -4.01
N GLY A 89 4.55 -9.40 -5.16
CA GLY A 89 3.33 -9.93 -5.77
C GLY A 89 2.59 -10.94 -4.88
N ASN A 90 3.29 -11.73 -4.06
CA ASN A 90 2.67 -12.67 -3.11
C ASN A 90 2.30 -12.00 -1.77
N ILE A 91 3.14 -11.08 -1.29
CA ILE A 91 2.87 -10.26 -0.09
C ILE A 91 1.61 -9.42 -0.28
N SER A 92 1.46 -8.76 -1.43
CA SER A 92 0.25 -8.00 -1.75
C SER A 92 -1.01 -8.90 -1.75
N ALA A 93 -0.88 -10.17 -2.15
CA ALA A 93 -1.97 -11.13 -2.07
C ALA A 93 -2.38 -11.40 -0.62
N CYS A 94 -1.41 -11.59 0.28
CA CYS A 94 -1.66 -11.82 1.71
C CYS A 94 -2.41 -10.64 2.33
N HIS A 95 -1.90 -9.41 2.15
CA HIS A 95 -2.55 -8.20 2.66
C HIS A 95 -3.96 -8.02 2.09
N PHE A 96 -4.15 -8.28 0.80
CA PHE A 96 -5.47 -8.19 0.18
C PHE A 96 -6.49 -9.14 0.84
N PHE A 97 -6.11 -10.38 1.13
CA PHE A 97 -7.00 -11.34 1.80
C PHE A 97 -7.15 -11.10 3.31
N LEU A 98 -6.23 -10.38 3.94
CA LEU A 98 -6.35 -9.89 5.31
C LEU A 98 -7.27 -8.67 5.43
N GLY A 99 -7.55 -7.98 4.32
CA GLY A 99 -8.31 -6.73 4.31
C GLY A 99 -7.45 -5.48 4.48
N ASP A 100 -6.13 -5.64 4.53
CA ASP A 100 -5.12 -4.58 4.64
C ASP A 100 -4.89 -3.94 3.26
N TYR A 101 -5.91 -3.26 2.74
CA TYR A 101 -5.92 -2.84 1.33
C TYR A 101 -4.85 -1.79 1.01
N LYS A 102 -4.44 -0.95 1.97
CA LYS A 102 -3.39 0.06 1.74
C LYS A 102 -2.03 -0.61 1.56
N GLU A 103 -1.72 -1.55 2.45
CA GLU A 103 -0.51 -2.36 2.46
C GLU A 103 -0.46 -3.24 1.20
N ALA A 104 -1.61 -3.75 0.75
CA ALA A 104 -1.71 -4.47 -0.51
C ALA A 104 -1.37 -3.58 -1.72
N VAL A 105 -1.84 -2.32 -1.74
CA VAL A 105 -1.50 -1.35 -2.80
C VAL A 105 -0.01 -1.04 -2.79
N GLU A 106 0.58 -0.78 -1.62
CA GLU A 106 2.02 -0.51 -1.48
C GLU A 106 2.87 -1.67 -1.98
N ALA A 107 2.56 -2.90 -1.57
CA ALA A 107 3.27 -4.08 -2.03
C ALA A 107 3.09 -4.31 -3.55
N CYS A 108 1.89 -4.08 -4.10
CA CYS A 108 1.70 -4.14 -5.55
C CYS A 108 2.51 -3.07 -6.29
N THR A 109 2.60 -1.84 -5.76
CA THR A 109 3.39 -0.76 -6.36
C THR A 109 4.87 -1.14 -6.40
N LYS A 110 5.43 -1.64 -5.30
CA LYS A 110 6.82 -2.15 -5.28
C LYS A 110 7.04 -3.27 -6.30
N ALA A 111 6.08 -4.18 -6.47
CA ALA A 111 6.17 -5.22 -7.49
C ALA A 111 6.17 -4.64 -8.91
N LEU A 112 5.37 -3.60 -9.18
CA LEU A 112 5.24 -2.97 -10.49
C LEU A 112 6.39 -2.02 -10.83
N ASP A 113 7.04 -1.43 -9.82
CA ASP A 113 8.26 -0.64 -9.99
C ASP A 113 9.43 -1.53 -10.45
N LEU A 114 9.45 -2.79 -9.99
CA LEU A 114 10.45 -3.79 -10.36
C LEU A 114 10.11 -4.51 -11.67
N ASP A 115 8.85 -4.91 -11.84
CA ASP A 115 8.32 -5.52 -13.06
C ASP A 115 6.99 -4.86 -13.46
N ARG A 116 7.09 -3.90 -14.38
CA ARG A 116 5.92 -3.20 -14.93
C ARG A 116 4.97 -4.11 -15.71
N TRP A 117 5.32 -5.36 -16.01
CA TRP A 117 4.44 -6.29 -16.74
C TRP A 117 3.76 -7.30 -15.81
N HIS A 118 3.96 -7.17 -14.50
CA HIS A 118 3.43 -8.08 -13.48
C HIS A 118 1.89 -8.00 -13.37
N THR A 119 1.20 -8.67 -14.31
CA THR A 119 -0.25 -8.60 -14.54
C THR A 119 -1.07 -8.86 -13.27
N LYS A 120 -0.68 -9.87 -12.47
CA LYS A 120 -1.37 -10.21 -11.22
C LYS A 120 -1.29 -9.11 -10.17
N ALA A 121 -0.18 -8.37 -10.12
CA ALA A 121 0.01 -7.29 -9.16
C ALA A 121 -0.84 -6.08 -9.57
N ARG A 122 -0.86 -5.75 -10.87
CA ARG A 122 -1.72 -4.68 -11.40
C ARG A 122 -3.21 -4.95 -11.18
N LEU A 123 -3.69 -6.15 -11.52
CA LEU A 123 -5.09 -6.54 -11.25
C LEU A 123 -5.44 -6.45 -9.77
N ARG A 124 -4.52 -6.86 -8.90
CA ARG A 124 -4.73 -6.80 -7.45
C ARG A 124 -4.70 -5.37 -6.92
N ARG A 125 -3.80 -4.51 -7.42
CA ARG A 125 -3.74 -3.09 -7.05
C ARG A 125 -5.04 -2.39 -7.41
N ALA A 126 -5.54 -2.60 -8.62
CA ALA A 126 -6.86 -2.12 -9.02
C ALA A 126 -7.95 -2.61 -8.06
N SER A 127 -7.97 -3.91 -7.74
CA SER A 127 -8.97 -4.49 -6.84
C SER A 127 -8.86 -3.97 -5.40
N ALA A 128 -7.66 -3.72 -4.88
CA ALA A 128 -7.44 -3.14 -3.56
C ALA A 128 -7.89 -1.67 -3.52
N ASN A 129 -7.58 -0.91 -4.57
CA ASN A 129 -8.02 0.47 -4.74
C ASN A 129 -9.55 0.60 -4.86
N GLU A 130 -10.23 -0.36 -5.50
CA GLU A 130 -11.70 -0.47 -5.49
C GLU A 130 -12.24 -0.67 -4.08
N LYS A 131 -11.55 -1.45 -3.23
CA LYS A 131 -11.95 -1.67 -1.84
C LYS A 131 -11.74 -0.45 -0.95
N LEU A 132 -10.71 0.36 -1.23
CA LEU A 132 -10.47 1.63 -0.54
C LEU A 132 -11.55 2.67 -0.83
N ASN A 133 -12.13 2.67 -2.04
CA ASN A 133 -13.33 3.43 -2.41
C ASN A 133 -13.27 4.94 -2.09
N THR A 134 -12.09 5.54 -2.25
CA THR A 134 -11.88 7.00 -2.28
C THR A 134 -11.81 7.46 -3.72
N TRP A 135 -12.07 8.73 -4.02
CA TRP A 135 -11.98 9.21 -5.42
C TRP A 135 -10.58 8.95 -6.02
N SER A 136 -9.50 9.22 -5.28
CA SER A 136 -8.12 8.98 -5.73
C SER A 136 -7.81 7.50 -5.93
N SER A 137 -8.28 6.62 -5.04
CA SER A 137 -8.08 5.18 -5.22
C SER A 137 -8.87 4.65 -6.42
N LEU A 138 -10.11 5.10 -6.63
CA LEU A 138 -10.92 4.69 -7.79
C LEU A 138 -10.31 5.16 -9.11
N GLU A 139 -9.74 6.36 -9.17
CA GLU A 139 -8.98 6.85 -10.32
C GLU A 139 -7.79 5.93 -10.62
N SER A 140 -6.96 5.63 -9.61
CA SER A 140 -5.85 4.70 -9.75
C SER A 140 -6.27 3.29 -10.18
N ALA A 141 -7.43 2.80 -9.71
CA ALA A 141 -7.98 1.51 -10.16
C ALA A 141 -8.36 1.52 -11.64
N ILE A 142 -8.98 2.60 -12.12
CA ILE A 142 -9.35 2.76 -13.53
C ILE A 142 -8.11 2.80 -14.41
N GLU A 143 -7.08 3.57 -14.02
CA GLU A 143 -5.81 3.65 -14.75
C GLU A 143 -5.14 2.28 -14.90
N ASP A 144 -5.06 1.51 -13.82
CA ASP A 144 -4.48 0.15 -13.84
C ASP A 144 -5.23 -0.78 -14.80
N LEU A 145 -6.57 -0.71 -14.81
CA LEU A 145 -7.42 -1.53 -15.67
C LEU A 145 -7.32 -1.12 -17.15
N GLU A 146 -7.30 0.18 -17.44
CA GLU A 146 -7.12 0.68 -18.81
C GLU A 146 -5.72 0.35 -19.34
N LEU A 147 -4.69 0.45 -18.50
CA LEU A 147 -3.33 0.05 -18.85
C LEU A 147 -3.23 -1.46 -19.16
N LEU A 148 -3.95 -2.31 -18.42
CA LEU A 148 -4.01 -3.75 -18.71
C LEU A 148 -4.60 -4.06 -20.09
N LEU A 149 -5.70 -3.39 -20.46
CA LEU A 149 -6.30 -3.57 -21.79
C LEU A 149 -5.34 -3.10 -22.88
N LYS A 150 -4.70 -1.96 -22.68
CA LYS A 150 -3.71 -1.42 -23.62
C LYS A 150 -2.51 -2.35 -23.78
N ASP A 151 -2.00 -2.88 -22.67
CA ASP A 151 -0.84 -3.79 -22.66
C ASP A 151 -1.17 -5.13 -23.33
N ASP A 152 -2.39 -5.65 -23.19
CA ASP A 152 -2.88 -6.89 -23.85
C ASP A 152 -2.99 -6.76 -25.39
N GLU A 153 -3.25 -5.55 -25.89
CA GLU A 153 -3.31 -5.26 -27.33
C GLU A 153 -1.93 -5.13 -27.99
N THR A 154 -0.84 -5.07 -27.20
CA THR A 154 0.50 -4.89 -27.75
C THR A 154 1.04 -6.13 -28.46
N THR A 155 1.83 -5.91 -29.51
CA THR A 155 2.48 -6.99 -30.28
C THR A 155 3.47 -7.81 -29.44
N ASP A 156 4.03 -7.20 -28.39
CA ASP A 156 5.02 -7.80 -27.48
C ASP A 156 4.40 -8.86 -26.54
N LYS A 157 3.05 -8.97 -26.47
CA LYS A 157 2.26 -10.00 -25.75
C LYS A 157 2.77 -10.37 -24.35
N LYS A 158 3.42 -9.43 -23.64
CA LYS A 158 3.89 -9.61 -22.26
C LYS A 158 2.74 -9.77 -21.28
N VAL A 159 1.58 -9.23 -21.63
CA VAL A 159 0.31 -9.38 -20.93
C VAL A 159 -0.64 -10.15 -21.83
N SER A 160 -1.33 -11.14 -21.26
CA SER A 160 -2.41 -11.85 -21.93
C SER A 160 -3.55 -12.12 -20.95
N LEU A 161 -4.67 -11.44 -21.14
CA LEU A 161 -5.84 -11.48 -20.27
C LEU A 161 -6.88 -12.53 -20.70
N GLY A 162 -6.81 -12.99 -21.95
CA GLY A 162 -7.85 -13.81 -22.56
C GLY A 162 -9.15 -13.04 -22.81
N GLU A 163 -10.16 -13.68 -23.40
CA GLU A 163 -11.46 -13.05 -23.63
C GLU A 163 -12.20 -12.72 -22.33
N ASP A 164 -12.18 -13.64 -21.35
CA ASP A 164 -12.90 -13.46 -20.11
C ASP A 164 -12.28 -12.37 -19.22
N GLY A 165 -10.95 -12.29 -19.17
CA GLY A 165 -10.26 -11.20 -18.46
C GLY A 165 -10.58 -9.84 -19.06
N ARG A 166 -10.60 -9.71 -20.39
CA ARG A 166 -11.01 -8.47 -21.06
C ARG A 166 -12.47 -8.11 -20.76
N LYS A 167 -13.38 -9.08 -20.77
CA LYS A 167 -14.79 -8.85 -20.43
C LYS A 167 -14.95 -8.39 -18.97
N ASP A 168 -14.29 -9.05 -18.03
CA ASP A 168 -14.32 -8.65 -16.61
C ASP A 168 -13.83 -7.21 -16.42
N ILE A 169 -12.70 -6.86 -17.01
CA ILE A 169 -12.14 -5.51 -16.91
C ILE A 169 -13.11 -4.47 -17.49
N ASN A 170 -13.70 -4.74 -18.66
CA ASN A 170 -14.66 -3.81 -19.27
C ASN A 170 -15.91 -3.60 -18.39
N ILE A 171 -16.43 -4.67 -17.78
CA ILE A 171 -17.56 -4.58 -16.84
C ILE A 171 -17.18 -3.73 -15.61
N ARG A 172 -15.98 -3.95 -15.07
CA ARG A 172 -15.46 -3.17 -13.94
C ARG A 172 -15.34 -1.69 -14.31
N LEU A 173 -14.75 -1.37 -15.46
CA LEU A 173 -14.61 0.01 -15.94
C LEU A 173 -15.97 0.72 -16.11
N GLN A 174 -16.97 0.04 -16.66
CA GLN A 174 -18.33 0.59 -16.80
C GLN A 174 -18.95 0.94 -15.44
N ARG A 175 -18.68 0.13 -14.41
CA ARG A 175 -19.15 0.37 -13.04
C ARG A 175 -18.36 1.47 -12.33
N LEU A 176 -17.04 1.51 -12.50
CA LEU A 176 -16.15 2.40 -11.73
C LEU A 176 -16.21 3.85 -12.19
N LYS A 177 -16.36 4.12 -13.50
CA LYS A 177 -16.42 5.48 -14.04
C LYS A 177 -17.50 6.35 -13.39
N PRO A 178 -18.78 5.92 -13.27
CA PRO A 178 -19.78 6.71 -12.56
C PRO A 178 -19.52 6.79 -11.04
N GLN A 179 -18.94 5.75 -10.43
CA GLN A 179 -18.60 5.77 -9.00
C GLN A 179 -17.51 6.80 -8.69
N LEU A 180 -16.51 6.96 -9.56
CA LEU A 180 -15.47 7.97 -9.42
C LEU A 180 -16.07 9.38 -9.41
N GLU A 181 -16.93 9.69 -10.38
CA GLU A 181 -17.60 11.00 -10.47
C GLU A 181 -18.48 11.29 -9.25
N GLN A 182 -19.20 10.27 -8.77
CA GLN A 182 -19.99 10.38 -7.55
C GLN A 182 -19.10 10.61 -6.33
N LYS A 183 -18.04 9.83 -6.15
CA LYS A 183 -17.11 9.96 -5.02
C LYS A 183 -16.40 11.30 -5.01
N ARG A 184 -15.99 11.80 -6.19
CA ARG A 184 -15.39 13.13 -6.31
C ARG A 184 -16.34 14.23 -5.84
N LYS A 185 -17.63 14.14 -6.16
CA LYS A 185 -18.65 15.10 -5.68
C LYS A 185 -18.88 14.99 -4.18
N GLU A 186 -19.09 13.77 -3.67
CA GLU A 186 -19.31 13.51 -2.24
C GLU A 186 -18.15 14.05 -1.38
N GLU A 187 -16.92 13.75 -1.74
CA GLU A 187 -15.75 14.22 -0.99
C GLU A 187 -15.54 15.74 -1.14
N ALA A 188 -15.83 16.33 -2.30
CA ALA A 188 -15.78 17.78 -2.49
C ALA A 188 -16.82 18.50 -1.61
N GLU A 189 -18.05 17.99 -1.54
CA GLU A 189 -19.11 18.53 -0.68
C GLU A 189 -18.74 18.43 0.80
N GLU A 190 -18.15 17.31 1.22
CA GLU A 190 -17.67 17.13 2.60
C GLU A 190 -16.56 18.13 2.95
N LEU A 191 -15.61 18.38 2.04
CA LEU A 191 -14.55 19.36 2.23
C LEU A 191 -15.10 20.79 2.33
N ILE A 192 -16.04 21.16 1.47
CA ILE A 192 -16.71 22.47 1.51
C ILE A 192 -17.48 22.63 2.83
N SER A 193 -18.18 21.58 3.28
CA SER A 193 -18.91 21.60 4.55
C SER A 193 -17.98 21.79 5.76
N LYS A 194 -16.85 21.07 5.80
CA LYS A 194 -15.82 21.24 6.84
C LYS A 194 -15.21 22.63 6.82
N PHE A 195 -14.93 23.16 5.63
CA PHE A 195 -14.39 24.52 5.46
C PHE A 195 -15.36 25.59 5.97
N LYS A 196 -16.65 25.47 5.64
CA LYS A 196 -17.70 26.37 6.15
C LYS A 196 -17.78 26.32 7.67
N THR A 197 -17.74 25.11 8.25
CA THR A 197 -17.78 24.92 9.71
C THR A 197 -16.59 25.61 10.38
N MET A 198 -15.37 25.34 9.93
CA MET A 198 -14.15 25.96 10.48
C MET A 198 -14.15 27.49 10.30
N GLY A 199 -14.60 27.97 9.14
CA GLY A 199 -14.69 29.41 8.88
C GLY A 199 -15.74 30.10 9.76
N ASN A 200 -16.89 29.47 9.99
CA ASN A 200 -17.90 29.95 10.92
C ASN A 200 -17.38 29.99 12.36
N ASP A 201 -16.62 28.98 12.80
CA ASP A 201 -16.01 28.97 14.13
C ASP A 201 -15.02 30.13 14.31
N PHE A 202 -14.23 30.46 13.28
CA PHE A 202 -13.32 31.59 13.31
C PHE A 202 -14.05 32.95 13.28
N LEU A 203 -15.05 33.09 12.41
CA LEU A 203 -15.79 34.33 12.21
C LEU A 203 -16.82 34.63 13.31
N LYS A 204 -17.21 33.64 14.10
CA LYS A 204 -18.09 33.81 15.26
C LYS A 204 -17.55 34.83 16.26
N ASN A 205 -16.24 34.89 16.45
CA ASN A 205 -15.59 35.89 17.31
C ASN A 205 -15.67 37.33 16.76
N PHE A 206 -16.03 37.49 15.48
CA PHE A 206 -16.19 38.76 14.79
C PHE A 206 -17.66 39.10 14.50
N GLY A 207 -18.61 38.24 14.88
CA GLY A 207 -20.05 38.47 14.63
C GLY A 207 -20.48 38.27 13.17
N ILE A 208 -19.71 37.51 12.39
CA ILE A 208 -19.96 37.25 10.96
C ILE A 208 -20.13 35.74 10.73
N SER A 209 -20.96 35.34 9.76
CA SER A 209 -21.15 33.94 9.34
C SER A 209 -21.01 33.77 7.81
N LEU A 210 -20.51 32.62 7.37
CA LEU A 210 -20.43 32.19 5.97
C LEU A 210 -21.73 31.55 5.46
N ASP A 211 -22.77 31.44 6.29
CA ASP A 211 -24.04 30.81 5.90
C ASP A 211 -24.78 31.55 4.78
N ASN A 212 -24.46 32.85 4.61
CA ASN A 212 -24.98 33.70 3.54
C ASN A 212 -24.20 33.57 2.22
N ILE A 213 -23.15 32.75 2.17
CA ILE A 213 -22.35 32.51 0.97
C ILE A 213 -22.86 31.29 0.20
N ASN A 214 -23.43 31.54 -0.96
CA ASN A 214 -23.82 30.53 -1.92
C ASN A 214 -22.62 30.23 -2.82
N VAL A 215 -22.00 29.07 -2.62
CA VAL A 215 -20.89 28.61 -3.46
C VAL A 215 -21.47 27.75 -4.58
N LYS A 216 -21.32 28.19 -5.82
CA LYS A 216 -21.69 27.44 -7.02
C LYS A 216 -20.44 26.94 -7.71
N GLN A 217 -20.44 25.67 -8.09
CA GLN A 217 -19.39 25.10 -8.93
C GLN A 217 -19.78 25.27 -10.39
N ASN A 218 -18.88 25.83 -11.21
CA ASN A 218 -19.07 25.92 -12.65
C ASN A 218 -18.64 24.59 -13.33
N ASN A 219 -19.00 24.40 -14.60
CA ASN A 219 -18.73 23.17 -15.35
C ASN A 219 -17.22 22.91 -15.61
N GLU A 220 -16.35 23.87 -15.29
CA GLU A 220 -14.90 23.81 -15.46
C GLU A 220 -14.17 23.55 -14.12
N GLY A 221 -14.90 23.29 -13.04
CA GLY A 221 -14.34 22.99 -11.72
C GLY A 221 -13.95 24.21 -10.87
N GLY A 222 -14.18 25.43 -11.36
CA GLY A 222 -14.05 26.67 -10.60
C GLY A 222 -15.25 26.94 -9.69
N TYR A 223 -15.01 27.60 -8.55
CA TYR A 223 -16.03 27.96 -7.57
C TYR A 223 -16.31 29.46 -7.60
N THR A 224 -17.57 29.85 -7.79
CA THR A 224 -18.06 31.22 -7.61
C THR A 224 -18.84 31.35 -6.31
N ALA A 225 -18.55 32.38 -5.52
CA ALA A 225 -19.22 32.64 -4.25
C ALA A 225 -20.11 33.89 -4.38
N ASP A 226 -21.42 33.71 -4.22
CA ASP A 226 -22.41 34.78 -4.19
C ASP A 226 -22.82 35.04 -2.73
N PHE A 227 -22.69 36.29 -2.24
CA PHE A 227 -23.22 36.70 -0.94
C PHE A 227 -24.70 37.07 -1.08
N LYS A 228 -25.58 36.39 -0.33
CA LYS A 228 -26.95 36.86 -0.14
C LYS A 228 -26.98 37.82 1.06
N GLN A 229 -27.28 39.09 0.78
CA GLN A 229 -27.47 40.13 1.78
C GLN A 229 -28.88 40.08 2.36
#